data_AF-A0A1S8MQG0-F1
#
_entry.id   AF-A0A1S8MQG0-F1
#
_cell.length_a   1.000
_cell.length_b   1.000
_cell.length_c   1.000
_cell.angle_alpha   90.00
_cell.angle_beta   90.00
_cell.angle_gamma   90.00
#
_symmetry.space_group_name_H-M   'P 1'
#
loop_
_entity.id
_entity.type
_entity.pdbx_description
1 polymer ?
#
loop_
_entity_poly.entity_id
_entity_poly.type
_entity_poly.pdbx_seq_one_letter_code
_entity_poly.pdbx_strand_id
1 'polypeptide(L)'
;MRKAKSTKSFADKRYENALFLQSPIGLKLYKNRLKIEQLFSVLKGLYNLENPRLYRQAGYKRHIKWVLLAYLIDEFNKKHQGIKTRKYPWNL
;
A
#
# COMPACT_ATOMS: atom_id res chain seq x y z
N MET A 1 28.15 10.27 4.90
CA MET A 1 26.77 10.48 4.40
C MET A 1 26.83 11.25 3.08
N ARG A 2 26.30 10.69 1.99
CA ARG A 2 26.29 11.33 0.65
C ARG A 2 25.54 12.66 0.70
N LYS A 3 26.12 13.70 0.08
CA LYS A 3 25.55 15.04 -0.10
C LYS A 3 24.17 14.94 -0.77
N ALA A 4 23.09 14.95 0.03
CA ALA A 4 21.75 15.08 -0.51
C ALA A 4 21.61 16.49 -1.10
N LYS A 5 21.07 16.63 -2.31
CA LYS A 5 20.80 17.94 -2.90
C LYS A 5 19.83 18.70 -1.99
N SER A 6 20.11 19.98 -1.73
CA SER A 6 19.29 20.87 -0.90
C SER A 6 17.83 20.80 -1.34
N THR A 7 16.86 20.87 -0.41
CA THR A 7 15.43 20.88 -0.72
C THR A 7 15.04 21.99 -1.70
N LYS A 8 15.84 23.06 -1.79
CA LYS A 8 15.73 24.15 -2.76
C LYS A 8 15.99 23.72 -4.21
N SER A 9 16.76 22.66 -4.46
CA SER A 9 17.03 22.16 -5.82
C SER A 9 15.83 21.48 -6.49
N PHE A 10 14.71 21.40 -5.79
CA PHE A 10 13.46 20.81 -6.28
C PHE A 10 12.34 21.84 -6.43
N ALA A 11 12.60 23.13 -6.19
CA ALA A 11 11.57 24.16 -6.20
C ALA A 11 10.81 24.22 -7.53
N ASP A 12 11.52 24.26 -8.66
CA ASP A 12 10.89 24.28 -9.99
C ASP A 12 10.09 23.01 -10.27
N LYS A 13 10.67 21.85 -9.90
CA LYS A 13 9.99 20.54 -10.02
C LYS A 13 8.76 20.41 -9.14
N ARG A 14 8.67 21.14 -8.02
CA ARG A 14 7.48 21.14 -7.16
C ARG A 14 6.32 21.84 -7.85
N TYR A 15 6.58 22.95 -8.54
CA TYR A 15 5.56 23.67 -9.29
C TYR A 15 5.03 22.85 -10.46
N GLU A 16 5.92 22.26 -11.26
CA GLU A 16 5.53 21.33 -12.35
C GLU A 16 4.75 20.12 -11.84
N ASN A 17 5.18 19.53 -10.72
CA ASN A 17 4.45 18.42 -10.09
C ASN A 17 3.07 18.85 -9.56
N ALA A 18 2.93 20.07 -9.05
CA ALA A 18 1.65 20.59 -8.58
C ALA A 18 0.67 20.78 -9.74
N LEU A 19 1.12 21.34 -10.87
CA LEU A 19 0.33 21.44 -12.10
C LEU A 19 -0.03 20.06 -12.65
N PHE A 20 0.91 19.12 -12.64
CA PHE A 20 0.66 17.75 -13.05
C PHE A 20 -0.42 17.08 -12.19
N LEU A 21 -0.39 17.26 -10.87
CA LEU A 21 -1.41 16.73 -9.95
C LEU A 21 -2.81 17.31 -10.17
N GLN A 22 -2.92 18.52 -10.74
CA GLN A 22 -4.20 19.13 -11.12
C GLN A 22 -4.72 18.62 -12.46
N SER A 23 -3.84 18.10 -13.33
CA SER A 23 -4.25 17.51 -14.60
C SER A 23 -5.13 16.26 -14.38
N PRO A 24 -6.07 15.96 -15.31
CA PRO A 24 -6.92 14.78 -15.21
C PRO A 24 -6.12 13.46 -15.17
N ILE A 25 -4.98 13.42 -15.86
CA ILE A 25 -4.07 12.27 -15.88
C ILE A 25 -3.37 12.11 -14.53
N GLY A 26 -2.81 13.20 -14.00
CA GLY A 26 -2.13 13.19 -12.70
C GLY A 26 -3.07 12.84 -11.55
N LEU A 27 -4.31 13.35 -11.55
CA LEU A 27 -5.34 12.96 -10.58
C LEU A 27 -5.63 11.46 -10.60
N LYS A 28 -5.76 10.87 -11.79
CA LYS A 28 -6.03 9.42 -11.94
C LYS A 28 -4.86 8.57 -11.42
N LEU A 29 -3.63 8.96 -11.76
CA LEU A 29 -2.42 8.29 -11.27
C LEU A 29 -2.26 8.43 -9.76
N TYR A 30 -2.52 9.62 -9.22
CA TYR A 30 -2.41 9.87 -7.78
C TYR A 30 -3.48 9.11 -6.99
N LYS A 31 -4.72 9.02 -7.49
CA LYS A 31 -5.77 8.16 -6.91
C LYS A 31 -5.34 6.70 -6.89
N ASN A 32 -4.71 6.20 -7.96
CA ASN A 32 -4.20 4.83 -7.99
C ASN A 32 -3.05 4.62 -7.00
N ARG A 33 -2.14 5.58 -6.86
CA ARG A 33 -1.09 5.54 -5.83
C ARG A 33 -1.68 5.45 -4.42
N LEU A 34 -2.67 6.28 -4.11
CA LEU A 34 -3.35 6.25 -2.80
C LEU A 34 -3.99 4.90 -2.51
N LYS A 35 -4.59 4.25 -3.53
CA LYS A 35 -5.13 2.88 -3.37
C LYS A 35 -4.05 1.87 -3.00
N ILE A 36 -2.86 1.99 -3.58
CA ILE A 36 -1.71 1.12 -3.26
C ILE A 36 -1.25 1.36 -1.81
N GLU A 37 -1.13 2.62 -1.39
CA GLU A 37 -0.74 2.96 -0.01
C GLU A 37 -1.78 2.47 1.02
N GLN A 38 -3.07 2.63 0.71
CA GLN A 38 -4.15 2.09 1.53
C GLN A 38 -4.09 0.57 1.62
N LEU A 39 -3.83 -0.13 0.52
CA LEU A 39 -3.63 -1.58 0.52
C LEU A 39 -2.47 -1.98 1.44
N PHE A 40 -1.32 -1.30 1.35
CA PHE A 40 -0.20 -1.56 2.25
C PHE A 40 -0.57 -1.33 3.71
N SER A 41 -1.30 -0.26 4.03
CA SER A 41 -1.77 -0.02 5.40
C SER A 41 -2.66 -1.15 5.91
N VAL A 42 -3.53 -1.70 5.06
CA VAL A 42 -4.40 -2.83 5.41
C VAL A 42 -3.59 -4.10 5.65
N LEU A 43 -2.63 -4.42 4.78
CA LEU A 43 -1.77 -5.60 4.93
C LEU A 43 -0.91 -5.51 6.19
N LYS A 44 -0.41 -4.32 6.53
CA LYS A 44 0.33 -4.06 7.77
C LYS A 44 -0.51 -4.30 9.01
N GLY A 45 -1.71 -3.72 9.06
CA GLY A 45 -2.57 -3.79 10.24
C GLY A 45 -3.27 -5.14 10.44
N LEU A 46 -3.89 -5.69 9.38
CA LEU A 46 -4.73 -6.90 9.49
C LEU A 46 -3.95 -8.21 9.29
N TYR A 47 -2.88 -8.16 8.48
CA TYR A 47 -2.12 -9.36 8.10
C TYR A 47 -0.71 -9.37 8.67
N ASN A 48 -0.42 -8.47 9.61
CA ASN A 48 0.84 -8.38 10.36
C ASN A 48 2.09 -8.35 9.47
N LEU A 49 2.03 -7.61 8.35
CA LEU A 49 3.14 -7.47 7.41
C LEU A 49 4.39 -6.82 8.03
N GLU A 50 4.24 -6.05 9.12
CA GLU A 50 5.34 -5.27 9.73
C GLU A 50 6.22 -6.06 10.70
N ASN A 51 5.69 -7.11 11.35
CA ASN A 51 6.43 -7.85 12.39
C ASN A 51 6.81 -9.30 12.04
N PRO A 52 7.30 -9.63 10.83
CA PRO A 52 7.92 -10.92 10.62
C PRO A 52 9.30 -10.96 11.28
N ARG A 53 9.46 -11.76 12.35
CA ARG A 53 10.79 -12.14 12.89
C ARG A 53 11.51 -13.10 11.93
N LEU A 54 11.79 -12.65 10.71
CA LEU A 54 12.37 -13.48 9.64
C LEU A 54 13.82 -13.10 9.41
N TYR A 55 14.71 -13.96 9.90
CA TYR A 55 16.17 -13.80 9.87
C TYR A 55 16.81 -13.88 8.47
N ARG A 56 16.03 -14.06 7.38
CA ARG A 56 16.57 -14.22 6.00
C ARG A 56 15.66 -13.65 4.93
N GLN A 57 16.23 -12.97 3.92
CA GLN A 57 15.50 -12.31 2.81
C GLN A 57 14.57 -13.26 2.04
N ALA A 58 14.96 -14.52 1.85
CA ALA A 58 14.13 -15.54 1.21
C ALA A 58 12.87 -15.85 2.04
N GLY A 59 13.00 -15.90 3.37
CA GLY A 59 11.88 -16.06 4.30
C GLY A 59 10.93 -14.87 4.24
N TYR A 60 11.47 -13.66 4.23
CA TYR A 60 10.67 -12.43 4.07
C TYR A 60 9.89 -12.39 2.76
N LYS A 61 10.50 -12.74 1.63
CA LYS A 61 9.80 -12.87 0.34
C LYS A 61 8.66 -13.88 0.39
N ARG A 62 8.89 -15.04 1.03
CA ARG A 62 7.86 -16.07 1.19
C ARG A 62 6.71 -15.58 2.08
N HIS A 63 7.02 -14.89 3.16
CA HIS A 63 6.01 -14.30 4.05
C HIS A 63 5.15 -13.25 3.34
N ILE A 64 5.74 -12.34 2.58
CA ILE A 64 4.97 -11.37 1.77
C ILE A 64 4.01 -12.10 0.83
N LYS A 65 4.47 -13.16 0.13
CA LYS A 65 3.61 -13.94 -0.76
C LYS A 65 2.44 -14.59 -0.01
N TRP A 66 2.68 -15.14 1.18
CA TRP A 66 1.62 -15.71 2.01
C TRP A 66 0.61 -14.66 2.48
N VAL A 67 1.08 -13.50 2.91
CA VAL A 67 0.22 -12.38 3.32
C VAL A 67 -0.68 -11.92 2.17
N LEU A 68 -0.11 -11.78 0.96
CA LEU A 68 -0.89 -11.42 -0.23
C LEU A 68 -1.91 -12.50 -0.60
N LEU A 69 -1.52 -13.77 -0.53
CA LEU A 69 -2.44 -14.88 -0.82
C LEU A 69 -3.60 -14.93 0.18
N ALA A 70 -3.31 -14.78 1.47
CA ALA A 70 -4.34 -14.72 2.52
C ALA A 70 -5.31 -13.56 2.27
N TYR A 71 -4.80 -12.37 1.94
CA TYR A 71 -5.63 -11.22 1.58
C TYR A 71 -6.54 -11.48 0.37
N LEU A 72 -6.03 -12.13 -0.67
CA LEU A 72 -6.82 -12.43 -1.87
C LEU A 72 -7.94 -13.45 -1.60
N ILE A 73 -7.64 -14.50 -0.83
CA ILE A 73 -8.64 -15.48 -0.39
C ILE A 73 -9.72 -14.79 0.46
N ASP A 74 -9.31 -13.89 1.33
CA ASP A 74 -10.20 -13.11 2.20
C ASP A 74 -11.16 -12.23 1.40
N GLU A 75 -10.63 -11.45 0.46
CA GLU A 75 -11.43 -10.61 -0.45
C GLU A 75 -12.37 -11.45 -1.32
N PHE A 76 -11.90 -12.61 -1.80
CA PHE A 76 -12.73 -13.55 -2.56
C PHE A 76 -13.92 -14.06 -1.73
N ASN A 77 -13.65 -14.50 -0.50
CA ASN A 77 -14.68 -14.99 0.41
C ASN A 77 -15.68 -13.89 0.79
N LYS A 78 -15.21 -12.68 1.09
CA LYS A 78 -16.06 -11.52 1.37
C LYS A 78 -16.99 -11.20 0.22
N LYS A 79 -16.47 -11.25 -1.02
CA LYS A 79 -17.27 -11.03 -2.23
C LYS A 79 -18.35 -12.10 -2.39
N HIS A 80 -18.01 -13.37 -2.15
CA HIS A 80 -18.98 -14.47 -2.19
C HIS A 80 -20.06 -14.37 -1.10
N GLN A 81 -19.69 -13.92 0.10
CA GLN A 81 -20.60 -13.79 1.24
C GLN A 81 -21.35 -12.45 1.27
N GLY A 82 -21.11 -11.55 0.31
CA GLY A 82 -21.72 -10.21 0.27
C GLY A 82 -21.27 -9.26 1.39
N ILE A 83 -20.17 -9.58 2.09
CA ILE A 83 -19.66 -8.80 3.22
C ILE A 83 -18.92 -7.58 2.68
N LYS A 84 -19.48 -6.38 2.88
CA LYS A 84 -18.86 -5.11 2.46
C LYS A 84 -17.90 -4.52 3.50
N THR A 85 -17.88 -5.08 4.71
CA THR A 85 -17.10 -4.56 5.83
C THR A 85 -15.73 -5.24 5.94
N ARG A 86 -14.74 -4.51 6.45
CA ARG A 86 -13.41 -5.08 6.74
C ARG A 86 -13.41 -6.03 7.93
N LYS A 87 -14.33 -5.83 8.87
CA LYS A 87 -14.55 -6.71 10.03
C LYS A 87 -15.45 -7.86 9.63
N TYR A 88 -15.07 -9.06 10.05
CA TYR A 88 -15.92 -10.22 9.96
C TYR A 88 -16.96 -10.24 11.09
N PRO A 89 -18.13 -10.85 10.85
CA PRO A 89 -19.20 -10.94 11.85
C PRO A 89 -18.77 -11.64 13.16
N TRP A 90 -17.79 -12.56 13.09
CA TRP A 90 -17.29 -13.31 14.24
C TRP A 90 -16.12 -12.61 14.96
N ASN A 91 -15.70 -11.43 14.50
CA ASN A 91 -14.63 -10.64 15.11
C ASN A 91 -15.24 -9.51 15.96
N LEU A 92 -16.13 -9.91 16.89
CA LEU A 92 -16.81 -9.06 17.87
C LEU A 92 -15.84 -8.63 18.98
#